data_AF-A0A6A7LD99-F1
#
_entry.id   AF-A0A6A7LD99-F1
#
_cell.length_a   1.000
_cell.length_b   1.000
_cell.length_c   1.000
_cell.angle_alpha   90.00
_cell.angle_beta   90.00
_cell.angle_gamma   90.00
#
_symmetry.space_group_name_H-M   'P 1'
#
loop_
_entity.id
_entity.type
_entity.pdbx_description
1 polymer ?
#
loop_
_entity_poly.entity_id
_entity_poly.type
_entity_poly.pdbx_seq_one_letter_code
_entity_poly.pdbx_strand_id
1 'polypeptide(L)'
;MLISDVREYKSVSVTNEYVCGDCGSQLLHENPNTLQSMKDIHNQLCPVKRQKSLPGLMVSSKPAIPTTATAQQAASVTVSAPTPKVTQAPEPSLPATAGGATTISLTGDGTSYSKVEGPIDPDFKSKRSVVGTFQDIKVWGEVDAPGRLGIWGSEVTVDFDICVADGACIEACPVNVYEWLDTPGHPASEKKPFMIREKDCIFCMACENVCPPQCVKIFNK
;
A
#
# COMPACT_ATOMS: atom_id res chain seq x y z
N MET A 1 -46.84 -8.80 18.03
CA MET A 1 -45.75 -7.82 18.16
C MET A 1 -44.54 -8.55 18.70
N LEU A 2 -43.65 -9.03 17.81
CA LEU A 2 -42.32 -9.49 18.19
C LEU A 2 -41.36 -8.47 17.62
N ILE A 3 -40.77 -7.68 18.51
CA ILE A 3 -39.92 -6.54 18.20
C ILE A 3 -38.60 -7.07 17.65
N SER A 4 -38.26 -6.54 16.48
CA SER A 4 -37.03 -6.77 15.74
C SER A 4 -35.87 -6.08 16.43
N ASP A 5 -35.01 -6.82 17.13
CA ASP A 5 -33.68 -6.33 17.50
C ASP A 5 -32.70 -6.68 16.37
N VAL A 6 -32.86 -5.96 15.25
CA VAL A 6 -31.80 -5.83 14.25
C VAL A 6 -30.73 -4.95 14.88
N ARG A 7 -29.76 -5.59 15.52
CA ARG A 7 -28.53 -4.93 15.97
C ARG A 7 -27.81 -4.47 14.70
N GLU A 8 -28.01 -3.21 14.36
CA GLU A 8 -27.34 -2.47 13.30
C GLU A 8 -25.83 -2.61 13.51
N TYR A 9 -25.21 -3.58 12.85
CA TYR A 9 -23.76 -3.77 12.84
C TYR A 9 -23.17 -2.70 11.93
N LYS A 10 -23.18 -1.44 12.39
CA LYS A 10 -22.34 -0.40 11.83
C LYS A 10 -20.90 -0.87 12.00
N SER A 11 -20.29 -1.31 10.91
CA SER A 11 -18.85 -1.49 10.78
C SER A 11 -18.21 -0.13 11.08
N VAL A 12 -17.86 0.11 12.34
CA VAL A 12 -16.99 1.21 12.71
C VAL A 12 -15.61 0.80 12.18
N SER A 13 -15.26 1.26 10.98
CA SER A 13 -13.89 1.21 10.52
C SER A 13 -13.07 1.98 11.55
N VAL A 14 -12.34 1.26 12.40
CA VAL A 14 -11.47 1.87 13.41
C VAL A 14 -10.26 2.42 12.67
N THR A 15 -10.39 3.62 12.10
CA THR A 15 -9.24 4.37 11.62
C THR A 15 -8.47 4.86 12.83
N ASN A 16 -7.29 4.28 13.05
CA ASN A 16 -6.38 4.76 14.08
C ASN A 16 -5.78 6.09 13.61
N GLU A 17 -5.79 7.09 14.48
CA GLU A 17 -5.33 8.45 14.17
C GLU A 17 -4.14 8.84 15.05
N TYR A 18 -3.20 9.57 14.48
CA TYR A 18 -2.12 10.23 15.20
C TYR A 18 -1.89 11.64 14.67
N VAL A 19 -1.78 12.61 15.58
CA VAL A 19 -1.39 13.99 15.26
C VAL A 19 -0.02 14.25 15.87
N CYS A 20 0.95 14.64 15.03
CA CYS A 20 2.27 15.01 15.51
C CYS A 20 2.21 16.30 16.34
N GLY A 21 2.68 16.25 17.59
CA GLY A 21 2.68 17.42 18.48
C GLY A 21 3.63 18.56 18.06
N ASP A 22 4.57 18.30 17.15
CA ASP A 22 5.52 19.30 16.68
C ASP A 22 5.03 20.07 15.44
N CYS A 23 4.58 19.35 14.40
CA CYS A 23 4.19 19.94 13.11
C CYS A 23 2.68 19.90 12.83
N GLY A 24 1.89 19.22 13.67
CA GLY A 24 0.44 19.06 13.47
C GLY A 24 0.05 18.10 12.34
N SER A 25 1.00 17.39 11.71
CA SER A 25 0.68 16.41 10.67
C SER A 25 -0.15 15.26 11.24
N GLN A 26 -1.24 14.93 10.53
CA GLN A 26 -2.15 13.86 10.87
C GLN A 26 -1.81 12.61 10.04
N LEU A 27 -1.62 11.47 10.70
CA LEU A 27 -1.40 10.16 10.10
C LEU A 27 -2.58 9.28 10.48
N LEU A 28 -3.19 8.63 9.49
CA LEU A 28 -4.29 7.69 9.70
C LEU A 28 -4.00 6.38 8.98
N HIS A 29 -4.27 5.26 9.65
CA HIS A 29 -4.19 3.93 9.06
C HIS A 29 -5.06 2.95 9.84
N GLU A 30 -5.67 1.97 9.15
CA GLU A 30 -6.52 0.96 9.79
C GLU A 30 -5.70 0.02 10.69
N ASN A 31 -4.53 -0.45 10.21
CA ASN A 31 -3.64 -1.29 11.00
C ASN A 31 -2.80 -0.49 12.03
N PRO A 32 -2.86 -0.82 13.33
CA PRO A 32 -2.11 -0.11 14.37
C PRO A 32 -0.59 -0.26 14.25
N ASN A 33 -0.09 -1.40 13.73
CA ASN A 33 1.35 -1.62 13.55
C ASN A 33 1.90 -0.72 12.44
N THR A 34 1.18 -0.64 11.32
CA THR A 34 1.54 0.22 10.19
C THR A 34 1.45 1.68 10.59
N LEU A 35 0.40 2.07 11.33
CA LEU A 35 0.34 3.41 11.88
C LEU A 35 1.54 3.69 12.79
N GLN A 36 1.96 2.75 13.63
CA GLN A 36 3.13 2.92 14.48
C GLN A 36 4.41 3.11 13.65
N SER A 37 4.63 2.32 12.60
CA SER A 37 5.75 2.51 11.67
C SER A 37 5.69 3.89 10.98
N MET A 38 4.50 4.34 10.56
CA MET A 38 4.30 5.67 9.99
C MET A 38 4.65 6.77 11.00
N LYS A 39 4.25 6.62 12.28
CA LYS A 39 4.62 7.55 13.37
C LYS A 39 6.13 7.61 13.56
N ASP A 40 6.81 6.47 13.55
CA ASP A 40 8.25 6.39 13.79
C ASP A 40 9.04 7.07 12.67
N ILE A 41 8.68 6.80 11.41
CA ILE A 41 9.27 7.46 10.23
C ILE A 41 9.00 8.97 10.28
N HIS A 42 7.75 9.37 10.59
CA HIS A 42 7.41 10.79 10.70
C HIS A 42 8.21 11.47 11.81
N ASN A 43 8.37 10.84 12.98
CA ASN A 43 9.14 11.39 14.10
C ASN A 43 10.63 11.56 13.80
N GLN A 44 11.20 10.73 12.91
CA GLN A 44 12.59 10.85 12.46
C GLN A 44 12.76 11.95 11.39
N LEU A 45 11.76 12.11 10.52
CA LEU A 45 11.83 12.99 9.36
C LEU A 45 11.09 14.32 9.54
N CYS A 46 10.42 14.55 10.69
CA CYS A 46 9.60 15.73 10.95
C CYS A 46 10.45 17.02 10.81
N PRO A 47 10.14 17.89 9.82
CA PRO A 47 10.94 19.10 9.57
C PRO A 47 10.95 20.07 10.76
N VAL A 48 9.81 20.24 11.43
CA VAL A 48 9.66 21.15 12.57
C VAL A 48 10.43 20.64 13.79
N LYS A 49 10.36 19.34 14.07
CA LYS A 49 11.13 18.71 15.15
C LYS A 49 12.64 18.80 14.87
N ARG A 50 13.05 18.55 13.63
CA ARG A 50 14.45 18.68 13.19
C ARG A 50 14.95 20.13 13.33
N GLN A 51 14.13 21.12 12.97
CA GLN A 51 14.44 22.54 13.13
C GLN A 51 14.57 22.95 14.61
N LYS A 52 13.73 22.39 15.51
CA LYS A 52 13.84 22.62 16.96
C LYS A 52 15.08 21.97 17.59
N SER A 53 15.59 20.88 17.01
CA SER A 53 16.75 20.14 17.53
C SER A 53 18.14 20.71 17.17
N LEU A 54 18.20 21.71 16.27
CA LEU A 54 19.45 22.36 15.85
C LEU A 54 19.42 23.86 16.21
N PRO A 55 19.95 24.28 17.37
CA PRO A 55 20.11 25.69 17.67
C PRO A 55 21.36 26.22 16.95
N GLY A 56 21.19 26.89 15.80
CA GLY A 56 22.24 27.72 15.22
C GLY A 56 22.39 27.68 13.70
N LEU A 57 21.48 28.36 13.00
CA LEU A 57 21.88 29.13 11.80
C LEU A 57 20.88 30.28 11.59
N MET A 58 21.10 31.35 12.34
CA MET A 58 20.46 32.64 12.11
C MET A 58 21.24 33.30 10.96
N VAL A 59 20.73 33.23 9.73
CA VAL A 59 21.09 34.22 8.70
C VAL A 59 20.24 35.46 8.98
N SER A 60 20.88 36.43 9.64
CA SER A 60 20.40 37.80 9.72
C SER A 60 20.50 38.43 8.34
N SER A 61 19.37 38.72 7.72
CA SER A 61 19.30 39.62 6.56
C SER A 61 18.83 40.99 7.01
N LYS A 62 19.74 41.98 7.01
CA LYS A 62 19.37 43.39 6.89
C LYS A 62 20.37 44.07 5.93
N PRO A 63 19.90 44.95 5.01
CA PRO A 63 20.59 45.20 3.74
C PRO A 63 21.55 46.39 3.80
N ALA A 64 22.65 46.30 3.05
CA ALA A 64 23.48 47.44 2.66
C ALA A 64 23.87 47.29 1.18
N ILE A 65 23.38 48.24 0.38
CA ILE A 65 23.73 48.46 -1.03
C ILE A 65 25.16 49.01 -1.09
N PRO A 66 26.00 48.62 -2.06
CA PRO A 66 26.40 49.60 -3.07
C PRO A 66 26.29 49.08 -4.51
N THR A 67 25.70 49.96 -5.30
CA THR A 67 25.62 50.09 -6.75
C THR A 67 27.02 50.14 -7.38
N THR A 68 27.25 49.45 -8.53
CA THR A 68 27.38 50.07 -9.86
C THR A 68 27.75 49.06 -10.96
N ALA A 69 26.86 48.98 -11.96
CA ALA A 69 27.01 48.74 -13.41
C ALA A 69 28.33 48.13 -13.95
N THR A 70 28.32 47.16 -14.86
CA THR A 70 27.83 47.37 -16.25
C THR A 70 27.63 46.05 -17.03
N ALA A 71 26.46 45.98 -17.69
CA ALA A 71 26.06 45.31 -18.95
C ALA A 71 26.49 43.87 -19.32
N GLN A 72 25.48 43.00 -19.47
CA GLN A 72 25.08 42.31 -20.73
C GLN A 72 23.84 41.43 -20.43
N GLN A 73 22.61 41.95 -20.63
CA GLN A 73 21.69 41.65 -21.75
C GLN A 73 21.33 40.16 -21.98
N ALA A 74 20.11 39.79 -21.56
CA ALA A 74 19.11 39.16 -22.43
C ALA A 74 17.74 39.17 -21.73
N ALA A 75 16.69 39.51 -22.50
CA ALA A 75 15.39 39.92 -22.04
C ALA A 75 14.41 38.76 -21.77
N SER A 76 13.69 38.90 -20.65
CA SER A 76 12.25 38.76 -20.46
C SER A 76 11.46 37.78 -21.33
N VAL A 77 10.99 36.69 -20.72
CA VAL A 77 9.63 36.21 -20.96
C VAL A 77 8.99 35.78 -19.65
N THR A 78 7.91 36.47 -19.32
CA THR A 78 7.00 36.24 -18.21
C THR A 78 6.32 34.88 -18.37
N VAL A 79 6.25 34.08 -17.31
CA VAL A 79 5.23 33.02 -17.21
C VAL A 79 4.58 33.07 -15.84
N SER A 80 3.34 33.54 -15.83
CA SER A 80 2.40 33.49 -14.73
C SER A 80 2.24 32.05 -14.24
N ALA A 81 2.31 31.86 -12.93
CA ALA A 81 1.92 30.62 -12.28
C ALA A 81 0.40 30.42 -12.38
N PRO A 82 -0.12 29.30 -12.92
CA PRO A 82 -1.50 28.94 -12.71
C PRO A 82 -1.62 28.07 -11.45
N THR A 83 -2.48 28.51 -10.54
CA THR A 83 -3.14 27.69 -9.52
C THR A 83 -3.77 26.45 -10.14
N PRO A 84 -3.58 25.22 -9.60
CA PRO A 84 -4.39 24.09 -10.02
C PRO A 84 -5.78 24.16 -9.38
N LYS A 85 -6.75 24.53 -10.22
CA LYS A 85 -8.18 24.45 -9.94
C LYS A 85 -8.59 22.97 -10.00
N VAL A 86 -9.08 22.45 -8.88
CA VAL A 86 -9.77 21.16 -8.78
C VAL A 86 -10.85 21.12 -9.86
N THR A 87 -10.66 20.26 -10.86
CA THR A 87 -11.67 19.87 -11.83
C THR A 87 -11.63 18.35 -11.84
N GLN A 88 -12.74 17.74 -11.45
CA GLN A 88 -12.94 16.29 -11.52
C GLN A 88 -12.67 15.84 -12.97
N ALA A 89 -11.64 15.03 -13.15
CA ALA A 89 -11.50 14.19 -14.33
C ALA A 89 -12.33 12.91 -14.09
N PRO A 90 -13.04 12.42 -15.11
CA PRO A 90 -13.94 11.28 -14.98
C PRO A 90 -13.15 10.05 -14.58
N GLU A 91 -13.77 9.19 -13.78
CA GLU A 91 -13.32 7.82 -13.54
C GLU A 91 -12.87 7.21 -14.89
N PRO A 92 -11.64 6.70 -15.01
CA PRO A 92 -11.33 5.83 -16.12
C PRO A 92 -12.13 4.56 -15.92
N SER A 93 -13.27 4.51 -16.61
CA SER A 93 -13.99 3.30 -16.91
C SER A 93 -12.99 2.25 -17.38
N LEU A 94 -12.89 1.20 -16.59
CA LEU A 94 -12.16 -0.04 -16.82
C LEU A 94 -12.06 -0.39 -18.31
N PRO A 95 -10.85 -0.55 -18.88
CA PRO A 95 -10.69 -1.53 -19.94
C PRO A 95 -10.86 -2.89 -19.28
N ALA A 96 -12.04 -3.49 -19.47
CA ALA A 96 -12.28 -4.89 -19.22
C ALA A 96 -11.40 -5.72 -20.17
N THR A 97 -10.15 -5.97 -19.79
CA THR A 97 -9.29 -6.91 -20.53
C THR A 97 -8.33 -7.64 -19.60
N ALA A 98 -8.86 -8.56 -18.81
CA ALA A 98 -8.08 -9.66 -18.24
C ALA A 98 -8.96 -10.88 -18.00
N GLY A 99 -9.55 -11.40 -19.08
CA GLY A 99 -10.13 -12.75 -19.09
C GLY A 99 -9.02 -13.80 -19.14
N GLY A 100 -8.13 -13.79 -18.14
CA GLY A 100 -7.06 -14.77 -17.99
C GLY A 100 -7.58 -16.13 -17.55
N ALA A 101 -6.81 -17.19 -17.80
CA ALA A 101 -7.21 -18.55 -17.43
C ALA A 101 -7.35 -18.67 -15.91
N THR A 102 -8.57 -18.95 -15.46
CA THR A 102 -8.90 -19.16 -14.04
C THR A 102 -9.28 -20.63 -13.82
N THR A 103 -8.49 -21.35 -13.03
CA THR A 103 -8.65 -22.78 -12.75
C THR A 103 -8.89 -23.09 -11.28
N ILE A 104 -8.80 -22.10 -10.39
CA ILE A 104 -9.09 -22.21 -8.96
C ILE A 104 -10.35 -21.43 -8.58
N SER A 105 -11.09 -21.97 -7.61
CA SER A 105 -12.26 -21.31 -7.03
C SER A 105 -11.94 -20.74 -5.66
N LEU A 106 -12.46 -19.54 -5.39
CA LEU A 106 -12.38 -18.87 -4.07
C LEU A 106 -13.54 -19.27 -3.14
N THR A 107 -14.45 -20.13 -3.59
CA THR A 107 -15.56 -20.66 -2.79
C THR A 107 -15.30 -22.11 -2.42
N GLY A 108 -15.44 -22.45 -1.14
CA GLY A 108 -15.31 -23.82 -0.64
C GLY A 108 -15.77 -23.93 0.82
N ASP A 109 -15.49 -25.08 1.44
CA ASP A 109 -15.92 -25.44 2.80
C ASP A 109 -14.76 -25.47 3.82
N GLY A 110 -13.56 -25.04 3.41
CA GLY A 110 -12.36 -25.06 4.22
C GLY A 110 -12.41 -24.06 5.37
N THR A 111 -13.05 -24.40 6.49
CA THR A 111 -13.17 -23.49 7.67
C THR A 111 -12.27 -23.88 8.84
N SER A 112 -11.53 -24.99 8.72
CA SER A 112 -10.75 -25.57 9.83
C SER A 112 -9.37 -24.92 10.03
N TYR A 113 -9.05 -23.86 9.30
CA TYR A 113 -7.73 -23.24 9.30
C TYR A 113 -7.66 -22.01 10.20
N SER A 114 -6.48 -21.78 10.76
CA SER A 114 -6.17 -20.60 11.58
C SER A 114 -5.26 -19.66 10.81
N LYS A 115 -5.17 -18.41 11.27
CA LYS A 115 -4.24 -17.40 10.75
C LYS A 115 -2.81 -17.96 10.77
N VAL A 116 -2.13 -17.91 9.63
CA VAL A 116 -0.71 -18.24 9.52
C VAL A 116 0.11 -17.00 9.90
N GLU A 117 1.16 -17.20 10.68
CA GLU A 117 2.06 -16.14 11.12
C GLU A 117 3.47 -16.35 10.59
N GLY A 118 4.18 -15.25 10.37
CA GLY A 118 5.55 -15.24 9.87
C GLY A 118 5.67 -14.59 8.50
N PRO A 119 6.90 -14.35 8.01
CA PRO A 119 7.13 -13.90 6.65
C PRO A 119 6.82 -15.00 5.65
N ILE A 120 6.56 -14.59 4.40
CA ILE A 120 6.53 -15.52 3.27
C ILE A 120 7.85 -16.29 3.15
N ASP A 121 7.77 -17.60 2.90
CA ASP A 121 8.95 -18.46 2.70
C ASP A 121 9.65 -18.11 1.38
N PRO A 122 10.88 -17.55 1.37
CA PRO A 122 11.55 -17.13 0.14
C PRO A 122 11.78 -18.26 -0.87
N ASP A 123 11.85 -19.50 -0.38
CA ASP A 123 12.11 -20.70 -1.17
C ASP A 123 10.83 -21.48 -1.51
N PHE A 124 9.65 -20.87 -1.34
CA PHE A 124 8.37 -21.56 -1.55
C PHE A 124 8.25 -22.16 -2.96
N LYS A 125 8.84 -21.52 -3.99
CA LYS A 125 8.82 -21.98 -5.38
C LYS A 125 9.48 -23.36 -5.58
N SER A 126 10.40 -23.73 -4.68
CA SER A 126 11.07 -25.04 -4.70
C SER A 126 10.34 -26.08 -3.84
N LYS A 127 9.56 -25.64 -2.85
CA LYS A 127 8.89 -26.50 -1.86
C LYS A 127 7.43 -26.78 -2.19
N ARG A 128 6.79 -25.90 -2.94
CA ARG A 128 5.36 -25.96 -3.28
C ARG A 128 5.18 -26.10 -4.79
N SER A 129 4.20 -26.89 -5.19
CA SER A 129 3.78 -27.00 -6.59
C SER A 129 2.75 -25.92 -6.94
N VAL A 130 2.67 -25.59 -8.23
CA VAL A 130 1.58 -24.78 -8.78
C VAL A 130 0.34 -25.64 -8.85
N VAL A 131 -0.75 -25.21 -8.20
CA VAL A 131 -2.04 -25.93 -8.20
C VAL A 131 -3.01 -25.40 -9.24
N GLY A 132 -2.82 -24.15 -9.67
CA GLY A 132 -3.65 -23.55 -10.69
C GLY A 132 -3.30 -22.09 -10.97
N THR A 133 -4.20 -21.41 -11.67
CA THR A 133 -4.08 -20.01 -12.03
C THR A 133 -5.39 -19.28 -11.77
N PHE A 134 -5.33 -18.00 -11.43
CA PHE A 134 -6.50 -17.13 -11.31
C PHE A 134 -6.21 -15.84 -12.05
N GLN A 135 -6.97 -15.55 -13.10
CA GLN A 135 -6.73 -14.41 -13.99
C GLN A 135 -5.25 -14.30 -14.43
N ASP A 136 -4.69 -15.41 -14.92
CA ASP A 136 -3.28 -15.56 -15.34
C ASP A 136 -2.21 -15.46 -14.23
N ILE A 137 -2.61 -15.31 -12.96
CA ILE A 137 -1.72 -15.34 -11.81
C ILE A 137 -1.58 -16.77 -11.31
N LYS A 138 -0.33 -17.25 -11.15
CA LYS A 138 -0.05 -18.59 -10.62
C LYS A 138 -0.36 -18.69 -9.13
N VAL A 139 -0.91 -19.82 -8.71
CA VAL A 139 -1.17 -20.12 -7.30
C VAL A 139 -0.43 -21.37 -6.87
N TRP A 140 0.25 -21.24 -5.72
CA TRP A 140 1.23 -22.17 -5.20
C TRP A 140 0.81 -22.72 -3.84
N GLY A 141 1.00 -24.02 -3.69
CA GLY A 141 0.59 -24.75 -2.49
C GLY A 141 -0.88 -25.17 -2.55
N GLU A 142 -1.31 -25.91 -1.55
CA GLU A 142 -2.69 -26.41 -1.50
C GLU A 142 -3.67 -25.28 -1.13
N VAL A 143 -4.79 -25.25 -1.86
CA VAL A 143 -5.87 -24.27 -1.75
C VAL A 143 -7.10 -25.01 -1.25
N ASP A 144 -7.63 -24.56 -0.11
CA ASP A 144 -8.86 -25.05 0.51
C ASP A 144 -9.64 -23.84 1.01
N ALA A 145 -10.34 -23.19 0.07
CA ALA A 145 -11.07 -21.95 0.32
C ALA A 145 -12.26 -22.18 1.27
N PRO A 146 -12.62 -21.21 2.12
CA PRO A 146 -12.00 -19.89 2.29
C PRO A 146 -10.80 -19.87 3.26
N GLY A 147 -10.51 -20.96 3.99
CA GLY A 147 -9.59 -20.92 5.11
C GLY A 147 -8.11 -21.03 4.74
N ARG A 148 -7.80 -21.54 3.54
CA ARG A 148 -6.44 -21.55 2.98
C ARG A 148 -6.45 -21.24 1.49
N LEU A 149 -5.65 -20.27 1.10
CA LEU A 149 -5.55 -19.76 -0.26
C LEU A 149 -4.13 -19.86 -0.83
N GLY A 150 -3.12 -20.11 0.00
CA GLY A 150 -1.74 -20.31 -0.45
C GLY A 150 -1.06 -19.04 -0.94
N ILE A 151 -0.05 -19.21 -1.81
CA ILE A 151 0.80 -18.12 -2.30
C ILE A 151 0.49 -17.83 -3.76
N TRP A 152 0.27 -16.55 -4.08
CA TRP A 152 -0.17 -16.11 -5.40
C TRP A 152 0.92 -15.27 -6.06
N GLY A 153 1.07 -15.38 -7.37
CA GLY A 153 2.04 -14.61 -8.15
C GLY A 153 3.22 -15.43 -8.68
N SER A 154 4.04 -14.79 -9.51
CA SER A 154 5.25 -15.35 -10.06
C SER A 154 6.45 -14.41 -9.86
N GLU A 155 6.36 -13.17 -10.31
CA GLU A 155 7.41 -12.15 -10.13
C GLU A 155 7.14 -11.35 -8.85
N VAL A 156 5.88 -10.98 -8.64
CA VAL A 156 5.40 -10.35 -7.41
C VAL A 156 4.52 -11.36 -6.71
N THR A 157 4.96 -11.85 -5.56
CA THR A 157 4.26 -12.93 -4.86
C THR A 157 3.69 -12.44 -3.54
N VAL A 158 2.48 -12.88 -3.21
CA VAL A 158 1.80 -12.56 -1.94
C VAL A 158 1.26 -13.85 -1.34
N ASP A 159 1.62 -14.10 -0.08
CA ASP A 159 1.04 -15.17 0.71
C ASP A 159 -0.32 -14.73 1.28
N PHE A 160 -1.41 -15.31 0.76
CA PHE A 160 -2.76 -14.96 1.18
C PHE A 160 -3.11 -15.53 2.56
N ASP A 161 -2.44 -16.61 2.99
CA ASP A 161 -2.64 -17.24 4.29
C ASP A 161 -2.08 -16.35 5.42
N ILE A 162 -1.01 -15.59 5.12
CA ILE A 162 -0.33 -14.67 6.03
C ILE A 162 -0.91 -13.24 5.95
N CYS A 163 -1.31 -12.79 4.77
CA CYS A 163 -1.72 -11.40 4.53
C CYS A 163 -2.90 -10.99 5.44
N VAL A 164 -2.76 -9.84 6.11
CA VAL A 164 -3.77 -9.29 7.04
C VAL A 164 -4.57 -8.12 6.44
N ALA A 165 -4.60 -7.99 5.11
CA ALA A 165 -5.26 -6.88 4.41
C ALA A 165 -4.80 -5.47 4.84
N ASP A 166 -3.52 -5.33 5.16
CA ASP A 166 -2.99 -4.06 5.65
C ASP A 166 -3.12 -2.90 4.64
N GLY A 167 -2.85 -3.17 3.36
CA GLY A 167 -2.95 -2.18 2.29
C GLY A 167 -1.69 -1.34 2.03
N ALA A 168 -0.67 -1.34 2.89
CA ALA A 168 0.54 -0.54 2.65
C ALA A 168 1.25 -0.88 1.33
N CYS A 169 1.19 -2.14 0.88
CA CYS A 169 1.75 -2.55 -0.40
C CYS A 169 1.04 -1.92 -1.61
N ILE A 170 -0.25 -1.63 -1.51
CA ILE A 170 -1.03 -0.97 -2.57
C ILE A 170 -0.63 0.50 -2.64
N GLU A 171 -0.63 1.20 -1.50
CA GLU A 171 -0.28 2.62 -1.42
C GLU A 171 1.19 2.90 -1.76
N ALA A 172 2.10 1.97 -1.42
CA ALA A 172 3.52 2.13 -1.71
C ALA A 172 3.90 1.79 -3.16
N CYS A 173 3.01 1.19 -3.96
CA CYS A 173 3.33 0.75 -5.31
C CYS A 173 3.21 1.92 -6.31
N PRO A 174 4.30 2.43 -6.89
CA PRO A 174 4.24 3.58 -7.80
C PRO A 174 3.59 3.28 -9.16
N VAL A 175 3.40 2.00 -9.46
CA VAL A 175 2.86 1.49 -10.74
C VAL A 175 1.55 0.72 -10.54
N ASN A 176 0.96 0.77 -9.34
CA ASN A 176 -0.35 0.19 -9.01
C ASN A 176 -0.51 -1.29 -9.40
N VAL A 177 0.48 -2.14 -9.10
CA VAL A 177 0.45 -3.58 -9.42
C VAL A 177 -0.76 -4.31 -8.78
N TYR A 178 -1.23 -3.81 -7.64
CA TYR A 178 -2.23 -4.47 -6.80
C TYR A 178 -3.64 -3.88 -6.96
N GLU A 179 -4.63 -4.75 -6.81
CA GLU A 179 -6.04 -4.42 -6.59
C GLU A 179 -6.58 -5.19 -5.38
N TRP A 180 -7.73 -4.80 -4.83
CA TRP A 180 -8.36 -5.57 -3.76
C TRP A 180 -9.14 -6.75 -4.35
N LEU A 181 -8.93 -7.93 -3.78
CA LEU A 181 -9.71 -9.13 -4.04
C LEU A 181 -10.41 -9.58 -2.76
N ASP A 182 -11.71 -9.81 -2.83
CA ASP A 182 -12.50 -10.28 -1.69
C ASP A 182 -12.25 -11.77 -1.44
N THR A 183 -11.97 -12.10 -0.18
CA THR A 183 -11.74 -13.46 0.33
C THR A 183 -12.55 -13.67 1.62
N PRO A 184 -13.90 -13.61 1.54
CA PRO A 184 -14.75 -13.69 2.73
C PRO A 184 -14.57 -15.02 3.46
N GLY A 185 -14.54 -14.97 4.79
CA GLY A 185 -14.38 -16.16 5.64
C GLY A 185 -12.94 -16.65 5.85
N HIS A 186 -11.93 -16.01 5.25
CA HIS A 186 -10.53 -16.36 5.49
C HIS A 186 -10.06 -15.87 6.88
N PRO A 187 -9.36 -16.70 7.69
CA PRO A 187 -9.04 -16.39 9.08
C PRO A 187 -8.14 -15.16 9.28
N ALA A 188 -7.26 -14.87 8.32
CA ALA A 188 -6.35 -13.72 8.41
C ALA A 188 -6.99 -12.36 8.02
N SER A 189 -7.86 -12.33 7.00
CA SER A 189 -8.56 -11.11 6.54
C SER A 189 -9.56 -11.43 5.43
N GLU A 190 -10.63 -10.64 5.31
CA GLU A 190 -11.70 -10.83 4.31
C GLU A 190 -11.39 -10.27 2.91
N LYS A 191 -10.23 -9.64 2.74
CA LYS A 191 -9.72 -9.13 1.45
C LYS A 191 -8.22 -9.34 1.35
N LYS A 192 -7.66 -9.36 0.14
CA LYS A 192 -6.23 -9.54 -0.15
C LYS A 192 -5.78 -8.62 -1.29
N PRO A 193 -4.53 -8.13 -1.28
CA PRO A 193 -3.96 -7.41 -2.41
C PRO A 193 -3.63 -8.39 -3.54
N PHE A 194 -4.41 -8.35 -4.62
CA PHE A 194 -4.27 -9.18 -5.79
C PHE A 194 -3.41 -8.48 -6.85
N MET A 195 -2.30 -9.12 -7.21
CA MET A 195 -1.26 -8.64 -8.11
C MET A 195 -1.61 -8.83 -9.60
N ILE A 196 -2.81 -8.44 -10.02
CA ILE A 196 -3.30 -8.61 -11.41
C ILE A 196 -2.33 -8.05 -12.46
N ARG A 197 -1.62 -6.97 -12.11
CA ARG A 197 -0.61 -6.32 -12.97
C ARG A 197 0.83 -6.68 -12.57
N GLU A 198 1.11 -7.91 -12.14
CA GLU A 198 2.47 -8.29 -11.70
C GLU A 198 3.56 -8.01 -12.76
N LYS A 199 3.20 -8.04 -14.05
CA LYS A 199 4.10 -7.74 -15.19
C LYS A 199 4.55 -6.28 -15.26
N ASP A 200 3.82 -5.36 -14.63
CA ASP A 200 4.16 -3.94 -14.59
C ASP A 200 5.11 -3.62 -13.43
N CYS A 201 5.47 -4.61 -12.62
CA CYS A 201 6.40 -4.43 -11.51
C CYS A 201 7.76 -3.95 -12.00
N ILE A 202 8.21 -2.82 -11.44
CA ILE A 202 9.54 -2.24 -11.71
C ILE A 202 10.62 -2.72 -10.73
N PHE A 203 10.34 -3.76 -9.94
CA PHE A 203 11.28 -4.32 -8.97
C PHE A 203 11.89 -3.26 -8.02
N CYS A 204 11.05 -2.38 -7.45
CA CYS A 204 11.50 -1.35 -6.51
C CYS A 204 11.65 -1.81 -5.04
N MET A 205 11.15 -3.01 -4.70
CA MET A 205 11.15 -3.60 -3.35
C MET A 205 10.35 -2.83 -2.29
N ALA A 206 9.59 -1.79 -2.66
CA ALA A 206 8.83 -1.00 -1.71
C ALA A 206 7.78 -1.84 -0.98
N CYS A 207 6.99 -2.63 -1.71
CA CYS A 207 5.92 -3.46 -1.13
C CYS A 207 6.43 -4.58 -0.21
N GLU A 208 7.63 -5.12 -0.44
CA GLU A 208 8.27 -6.11 0.45
C GLU A 208 8.60 -5.46 1.80
N ASN A 209 9.20 -4.26 1.79
CA ASN A 209 9.64 -3.59 3.00
C ASN A 209 8.52 -2.99 3.85
N VAL A 210 7.44 -2.50 3.22
CA VAL A 210 6.33 -1.86 3.97
C VAL A 210 5.32 -2.86 4.53
N CYS A 211 5.35 -4.13 4.09
CA CYS A 211 4.37 -5.12 4.50
C CYS A 211 4.60 -5.57 5.96
N PRO A 212 3.69 -5.30 6.92
CA PRO A 212 3.93 -5.62 8.32
C PRO A 212 4.16 -7.12 8.61
N PRO A 213 3.36 -8.06 8.07
CA PRO A 213 3.64 -9.48 8.25
C PRO A 213 4.70 -10.02 7.27
N GLN A 214 5.29 -9.16 6.42
CA GLN A 214 6.25 -9.56 5.39
C GLN A 214 5.71 -10.69 4.50
N CYS A 215 4.45 -10.58 4.07
CA CYS A 215 3.78 -11.59 3.23
C CYS A 215 4.02 -11.39 1.73
N VAL A 216 4.80 -10.38 1.33
CA VAL A 216 5.11 -10.06 -0.07
C VAL A 216 6.56 -10.42 -0.35
N LYS A 217 6.82 -11.15 -1.44
CA LYS A 217 8.18 -11.40 -1.94
C LYS A 217 8.28 -11.06 -3.41
N ILE A 218 9.31 -10.30 -3.77
CA ILE A 218 9.61 -9.99 -5.17
C ILE A 218 10.77 -10.86 -5.66
N PHE A 219 10.59 -11.49 -6.81
CA PHE A 219 11.63 -12.23 -7.51
C PHE A 219 12.02 -11.45 -8.76
N ASN A 220 13.22 -10.87 -8.73
CA ASN A 220 13.80 -10.26 -9.92
C ASN A 220 14.18 -11.35 -10.94
N LYS A 221 14.04 -11.02 -12.22
CA LYS A 221 14.40 -11.88 -13.35
C LYS A 221 15.91 -12.01 -13.52
#